data_AF-T0VAT3-F1
#
_entry.id   AF-T0VAT3-F1
#
_cell.length_a   1.000
_cell.length_b   1.000
_cell.length_c   1.000
_cell.angle_alpha   90.00
_cell.angle_beta   90.00
_cell.angle_gamma   90.00
#
_symmetry.space_group_name_H-M   'P 1'
#
loop_
_entity.id
_entity.type
_entity.pdbx_description
1 polymer ?
#
loop_
_entity_poly.entity_id
_entity_poly.type
_entity_poly.pdbx_seq_one_letter_code
_entity_poly.pdbx_strand_id
1 'polypeptide(L)'
;MTYNSTLPKVFVYLLTTIETLYQTRVPLEVQNRKNVHLATSDCLVIACYLWGVLHFSETLKAKHQLAQSLFPNFLEYSRFVRRCNALLPSIQVIRQALVFKEVEGISVS
;
A
#
# COMPACT_ATOMS: atom_id res chain seq x y z
N MET A 1 11.44 17.68 3.53
CA MET A 1 9.97 17.53 3.49
C MET A 1 9.48 17.40 4.90
N THR A 2 8.81 18.43 5.41
CA THR A 2 8.27 18.51 6.78
C THR A 2 6.90 17.82 6.78
N TYR A 3 6.81 16.66 7.43
CA TYR A 3 5.57 15.91 7.62
C TYR A 3 4.77 16.53 8.77
N ASN A 4 3.55 17.00 8.51
CA ASN A 4 2.64 17.43 9.58
C ASN A 4 2.11 16.19 10.33
N SER A 5 2.28 16.20 11.66
CA SER A 5 1.61 15.36 12.67
C SER A 5 1.61 13.84 12.44
N THR A 6 2.49 13.15 13.17
CA THR A 6 2.65 11.69 13.35
C THR A 6 1.65 10.83 12.58
N LEU A 7 2.13 10.14 11.53
CA LEU A 7 1.34 9.15 10.80
C LEU A 7 0.61 8.21 11.78
N PRO A 8 -0.65 7.84 11.51
CA PRO A 8 -1.38 6.91 12.36
C PRO A 8 -0.55 5.64 12.58
N LYS A 9 -0.39 5.21 13.84
CA LYS A 9 0.38 4.00 14.18
C LYS A 9 -0.07 2.77 13.38
N VAL A 10 -1.38 2.66 13.13
CA VAL A 10 -1.98 1.60 12.31
C VAL A 10 -1.48 1.67 10.86
N PHE A 11 -1.38 2.87 10.28
CA PHE A 11 -0.82 3.04 8.94
C PHE A 11 0.67 2.67 8.89
N VAL A 12 1.45 3.07 9.90
CA VAL A 12 2.87 2.71 9.99
C VAL A 12 3.04 1.20 10.06
N TYR A 13 2.25 0.52 10.91
CA TYR A 13 2.25 -0.93 11.01
C TYR A 13 1.85 -1.62 9.70
N LEU A 14 0.83 -1.09 9.01
CA LEU A 14 0.42 -1.58 7.71
C LEU A 14 1.56 -1.46 6.68
N LEU A 15 2.21 -0.30 6.61
CA LEU A 15 3.30 -0.05 5.68
C LEU A 15 4.49 -0.98 5.92
N THR A 16 4.96 -1.13 7.16
CA THR A 16 6.10 -2.00 7.48
C THR A 16 5.79 -3.48 7.22
N THR A 17 4.54 -3.90 7.47
CA THR A 17 4.09 -5.25 7.14
C THR A 17 4.09 -5.46 5.62
N ILE A 18 3.59 -4.49 4.86
CA ILE A 18 3.59 -4.52 3.39
C ILE A 18 5.01 -4.56 2.84
N GLU A 19 5.97 -3.82 3.39
CA GLU A 19 7.37 -3.85 2.95
C GLU A 19 7.96 -5.26 3.09
N THR A 20 7.74 -5.90 4.23
CA THR A 20 8.18 -7.29 4.48
C THR A 20 7.52 -8.28 3.50
N LEU A 21 6.21 -8.15 3.30
CA LEU A 21 5.46 -9.03 2.38
C LEU A 21 5.83 -8.78 0.92
N TYR A 22 6.12 -7.55 0.55
CA TYR A 22 6.51 -7.19 -0.81
C TYR A 22 7.85 -7.84 -1.17
N GLN A 23 8.84 -7.79 -0.29
CA GLN A 23 10.15 -8.43 -0.52
C GLN A 23 10.05 -9.95 -0.66
N THR A 24 9.13 -10.60 0.07
CA THR A 24 9.03 -12.07 0.13
C THR A 24 8.05 -12.67 -0.88
N ARG A 25 7.03 -11.92 -1.33
CA ARG A 25 5.91 -12.45 -2.13
C ARG A 25 5.79 -11.85 -3.53
N VAL A 26 6.40 -10.69 -3.79
CA VAL A 26 6.32 -10.05 -5.12
C VAL A 26 7.53 -10.46 -5.98
N PRO A 27 7.35 -10.81 -7.26
CA PRO A 27 8.47 -11.23 -8.13
C PRO A 27 9.56 -10.15 -8.27
N LEU A 28 10.82 -10.59 -8.36
CA LEU A 28 11.99 -9.69 -8.43
C LEU A 28 11.96 -8.76 -9.63
N GLU A 29 11.32 -9.13 -10.73
CA GLU A 29 11.15 -8.29 -11.92
C GLU A 29 10.31 -7.04 -11.62
N VAL A 30 9.33 -7.16 -10.71
CA VAL A 30 8.50 -6.05 -10.25
C VAL A 30 9.28 -5.22 -9.22
N GLN A 31 10.01 -5.89 -8.31
CA GLN A 31 10.83 -5.20 -7.30
C GLN A 31 11.94 -4.34 -7.94
N ASN A 32 12.59 -4.87 -8.98
CA ASN A 32 13.73 -4.25 -9.65
C ASN A 32 13.32 -3.41 -10.88
N ARG A 33 12.05 -2.98 -10.96
CA ARG A 33 11.59 -2.19 -12.09
C ARG A 33 12.36 -0.87 -12.21
N LYS A 34 12.68 -0.48 -13.44
CA LYS A 34 13.40 0.77 -13.72
C LYS A 34 12.68 1.95 -13.05
N ASN A 35 13.45 2.85 -12.43
CA ASN A 35 12.99 4.04 -11.71
C ASN A 35 12.29 3.80 -10.36
N VAL A 36 12.40 2.62 -9.73
CA VAL A 36 11.80 2.37 -8.40
C VAL A 36 12.29 3.36 -7.33
N HIS A 37 13.52 3.86 -7.47
CA HIS A 37 14.16 4.78 -6.52
C HIS A 37 13.85 6.27 -6.76
N LEU A 38 13.29 6.63 -7.93
CA LEU A 38 13.07 8.03 -8.32
C LEU A 38 11.64 8.51 -8.07
N ALA A 39 10.76 7.65 -7.54
CA ALA A 39 9.35 7.93 -7.35
C ALA A 39 8.84 7.37 -6.01
N THR A 40 7.61 7.74 -5.63
CA THR A 40 6.86 7.13 -4.53
C THR A 40 6.92 5.61 -4.60
N SER A 41 7.40 4.98 -3.53
CA SER A 41 7.66 3.54 -3.49
C SER A 41 6.39 2.72 -3.75
N ASP A 42 6.58 1.53 -4.31
CA ASP A 42 5.50 0.59 -4.57
C ASP A 42 4.75 0.22 -3.29
N CYS A 43 5.51 -0.07 -2.23
CA CYS A 43 4.97 -0.39 -0.91
C CYS A 43 4.07 0.75 -0.39
N LEU A 44 4.48 2.01 -0.56
CA LEU A 44 3.65 3.14 -0.14
C LEU A 44 2.38 3.28 -0.97
N VAL A 45 2.44 3.07 -2.29
CA VAL A 45 1.24 3.06 -3.15
C VAL A 45 0.27 1.95 -2.73
N ILE A 46 0.79 0.75 -2.48
CA ILE A 46 0.01 -0.41 -2.04
C ILE A 46 -0.59 -0.15 -0.65
N ALA A 47 0.19 0.40 0.29
CA ALA A 47 -0.27 0.77 1.62
C ALA A 47 -1.39 1.80 1.55
N CYS A 48 -1.25 2.86 0.76
CA CYS A 48 -2.30 3.86 0.56
C CYS A 48 -3.57 3.26 -0.07
N TYR A 49 -3.43 2.33 -1.01
CA TYR A 49 -4.57 1.63 -1.59
C TYR A 49 -5.31 0.79 -0.53
N LEU A 50 -4.58 -0.04 0.22
CA LEU A 50 -5.16 -0.92 1.24
C LEU A 50 -5.68 -0.14 2.45
N TRP A 51 -5.05 0.98 2.80
CA TRP A 51 -5.57 1.92 3.79
C TRP A 51 -6.97 2.40 3.40
N GLY A 52 -7.16 2.80 2.15
CA GLY A 52 -8.49 3.16 1.67
C GLY A 52 -9.48 1.98 1.67
N VAL A 53 -9.03 0.75 1.44
CA VAL A 53 -9.88 -0.45 1.61
C VAL A 53 -10.30 -0.64 3.06
N LEU A 54 -9.40 -0.47 4.04
CA LEU A 54 -9.72 -0.55 5.47
C LEU A 54 -10.73 0.53 5.89
N HIS A 55 -10.70 1.69 5.23
CA HIS A 55 -11.65 2.78 5.42
C HIS A 55 -12.89 2.70 4.50
N PHE A 56 -13.19 1.51 3.94
CA PHE A 56 -14.36 1.24 3.10
C PHE A 56 -14.51 2.19 1.90
N SER A 57 -13.41 2.76 1.41
CA SER A 57 -13.44 3.61 0.23
C SER A 57 -13.58 2.75 -1.01
N GLU A 58 -14.71 2.85 -1.72
CA GLU A 58 -14.98 2.02 -2.90
C GLU A 58 -14.17 2.48 -4.12
N THR A 59 -14.07 3.80 -4.34
CA THR A 59 -13.43 4.35 -5.55
C THR A 59 -11.93 4.59 -5.36
N LEU A 60 -11.16 4.54 -6.46
CA LEU A 60 -9.74 4.93 -6.45
C LEU A 60 -9.55 6.41 -6.05
N LYS A 61 -10.51 7.27 -6.38
CA LYS A 61 -10.49 8.69 -6.02
C LYS A 61 -10.59 8.89 -4.51
N ALA A 62 -11.51 8.18 -3.83
CA ALA A 62 -11.63 8.25 -2.38
C ALA A 62 -10.37 7.72 -1.68
N LYS A 63 -9.80 6.59 -2.16
CA LYS A 63 -8.52 6.06 -1.64
C LYS A 63 -7.37 7.06 -1.81
N HIS A 64 -7.33 7.76 -2.95
CA HIS A 64 -6.33 8.80 -3.22
C HIS A 64 -6.48 10.02 -2.29
N GLN A 65 -7.70 10.48 -2.06
CA GLN A 65 -7.97 11.58 -1.12
C GLN A 65 -7.55 11.24 0.31
N LEU A 66 -7.80 10.01 0.76
CA LEU A 66 -7.28 9.51 2.05
C LEU A 66 -5.74 9.45 2.07
N ALA A 67 -5.10 9.09 0.97
CA ALA A 67 -3.65 9.14 0.89
C ALA A 67 -3.12 10.58 0.96
N GLN A 68 -3.81 11.54 0.35
CA GLN A 68 -3.44 12.97 0.41
C GLN A 68 -3.61 13.55 1.81
N SER A 69 -4.60 13.10 2.58
CA SER A 69 -4.76 13.54 3.98
C SER A 69 -3.62 13.06 4.88
N LEU A 70 -3.02 11.90 4.56
CA LEU A 70 -1.81 11.39 5.23
C LEU A 70 -0.53 12.05 4.70
N PHE A 71 -0.49 12.38 3.40
CA PHE A 71 0.69 12.89 2.71
C PHE A 71 0.31 14.10 1.83
N PRO A 72 0.49 15.34 2.31
CA PRO A 72 0.08 16.54 1.57
C PRO A 72 0.69 16.68 0.16
N ASN A 73 1.88 16.12 -0.06
CA ASN A 73 2.57 16.08 -1.35
C ASN A 73 2.55 14.68 -2.00
N PHE A 74 1.45 13.95 -1.85
CA PHE A 74 1.28 12.64 -2.46
C PHE A 74 1.25 12.71 -4.00
N LEU A 75 1.31 11.54 -4.65
CA LEU A 75 1.20 11.41 -6.10
C LEU A 75 -0.04 12.12 -6.66
N GLU A 76 0.10 12.72 -7.84
CA GLU A 76 -1.03 13.14 -8.66
C GLU A 76 -2.03 12.00 -8.89
N TYR A 77 -3.33 12.31 -8.91
CA TYR A 77 -4.39 11.28 -9.03
C TYR A 77 -4.19 10.37 -10.25
N SER A 78 -3.87 10.95 -11.41
CA SER A 78 -3.62 10.18 -12.64
C SER A 78 -2.42 9.24 -12.52
N ARG A 79 -1.36 9.66 -11.83
CA ARG A 79 -0.18 8.83 -11.54
C ARG A 79 -0.54 7.73 -10.55
N PHE A 80 -1.29 8.04 -9.51
CA PHE A 80 -1.78 7.06 -8.54
C PHE A 80 -2.59 5.96 -9.22
N VAL A 81 -3.58 6.30 -10.04
CA VAL A 81 -4.40 5.32 -10.79
C VAL A 81 -3.53 4.41 -11.67
N ARG A 82 -2.61 4.98 -12.45
CA ARG A 82 -1.68 4.19 -13.28
C ARG A 82 -0.84 3.23 -12.46
N ARG A 83 -0.34 3.69 -11.30
CA ARG A 83 0.48 2.88 -10.39
C ARG A 83 -0.33 1.77 -9.73
N CYS A 84 -1.55 2.05 -9.28
CA CYS A 84 -2.46 1.04 -8.75
C CYS A 84 -2.78 -0.04 -9.78
N ASN A 85 -3.06 0.34 -11.02
CA ASN A 85 -3.34 -0.62 -12.09
C ASN A 85 -2.12 -1.50 -12.40
N ALA A 86 -0.93 -0.90 -12.47
CA ALA A 86 0.32 -1.64 -12.68
C ALA A 86 0.68 -2.57 -11.51
N LEU A 87 0.26 -2.22 -10.29
CA LEU A 87 0.53 -2.98 -9.06
C LEU A 87 -0.65 -3.86 -8.64
N LEU A 88 -1.74 -3.92 -9.42
CA LEU A 88 -2.94 -4.66 -9.03
C LEU A 88 -2.64 -6.12 -8.68
N PRO A 89 -1.81 -6.88 -9.45
CA PRO A 89 -1.43 -8.23 -9.05
C PRO A 89 -0.74 -8.28 -7.68
N SER A 90 0.23 -7.40 -7.44
CA SER A 90 0.94 -7.30 -6.15
C SER A 90 0.01 -6.91 -5.00
N ILE A 91 -0.94 -6.00 -5.24
CA ILE A 91 -1.98 -5.60 -4.27
C ILE A 91 -2.81 -6.82 -3.85
N GLN A 92 -3.24 -7.66 -4.80
CA GLN A 92 -4.04 -8.84 -4.48
C GLN A 92 -3.25 -9.88 -3.68
N VAL A 93 -2.01 -10.17 -4.08
CA VAL A 93 -1.12 -11.10 -3.38
C VAL A 93 -0.87 -10.63 -1.94
N ILE A 94 -0.58 -9.35 -1.75
CA ILE A 94 -0.33 -8.78 -0.42
C ILE A 94 -1.60 -8.79 0.42
N ARG A 95 -2.76 -8.44 -0.15
CA ARG A 95 -4.04 -8.51 0.55
C ARG A 95 -4.33 -9.94 1.03
N GLN A 96 -4.11 -10.93 0.19
CA GLN A 96 -4.29 -12.33 0.54
C GLN A 96 -3.32 -12.77 1.65
N ALA A 97 -2.05 -12.38 1.56
CA ALA A 97 -1.05 -12.69 2.58
C ALA A 97 -1.37 -12.05 3.93
N LEU A 98 -1.93 -10.83 3.95
CA LEU A 98 -2.40 -10.19 5.17
C LEU A 98 -3.54 -10.99 5.82
N VAL A 99 -4.51 -11.47 5.03
CA VAL A 99 -5.61 -12.31 5.54
C VAL A 99 -5.07 -13.61 6.13
N PHE A 100 -4.17 -14.31 5.43
CA PHE A 100 -3.58 -15.54 5.95
C PHE A 100 -2.81 -15.32 7.25
N LYS A 101 -2.03 -14.23 7.36
CA LYS A 101 -1.29 -13.90 8.56
C LYS A 101 -2.21 -13.71 9.79
N GLU A 102 -3.38 -13.11 9.60
CA GLU A 102 -4.38 -12.97 10.67
C GLU A 102 -5.07 -14.31 10.99
N VAL A 103 -5.38 -15.12 9.96
CA VAL A 103 -6.07 -16.41 10.13
C VAL A 103 -5.17 -17.49 10.75
N GLU A 104 -3.87 -17.50 10.47
CA GLU A 104 -2.90 -18.42 11.09
C GLU A 104 -2.83 -18.28 12.63
N GLY A 105 -3.25 -17.14 13.17
CA GLY A 105 -3.37 -16.91 14.62
C GLY A 105 -4.68 -17.37 15.25
N ILE A 106 -5.67 -17.81 14.45
CA ILE A 106 -7.00 -18.20 14.93
C ILE A 106 -7.05 -19.74 15.07
N SER A 107 -6.97 -20.23 16.31
CA SER A 107 -7.27 -21.63 16.61
C SER A 107 -8.77 -21.87 16.45
N VAL A 108 -9.16 -22.63 15.42
CA VAL A 108 -10.54 -23.13 15.28
C VAL A 108 -10.57 -24.52 15.90
N SER A 109 -10.63 -24.56 17.23
CA SER A 109 -10.80 -25.77 18.04
C SER A 109 -12.14 -25.72 18.75
#